data_AF-A0A0U1NLF0-F1
#
_entry.id   AF-A0A0U1NLF0-F1
#
_cell.length_a   1.000
_cell.length_b   1.000
_cell.length_c   1.000
_cell.angle_alpha   90.00
_cell.angle_beta   90.00
_cell.angle_gamma   90.00
#
_symmetry.space_group_name_H-M   'P 1'
#
loop_
_entity.id
_entity.type
_entity.pdbx_description
1 polymer ?
#
loop_
_entity_poly.entity_id
_entity_poly.type
_entity_poly.pdbx_seq_one_letter_code
_entity_poly.pdbx_strand_id
1 'polypeptide(L)'
;MSKKRVRGLFDIVGLADGEEWELEPNSEDFVFGMGMGATEDATRWAYKGFCLEVGQSIRKIAAKNSGRPRKEAYQSYDCLRALVIWEHVQRYIPKELRSGITNRALIKIMQDGEAAYSLGGVRNSSELFPKASATIETSLSRGRKELKIDENWESEVCEKLIESYPQTTE
;
A
#
# COMPACT_ATOMS: atom_id res chain seq x y z
N MET A 1 -28.01 -16.38 0.22
CA MET A 1 -29.14 -15.99 -0.64
C MET A 1 -28.69 -14.80 -1.45
N SER A 2 -28.75 -14.84 -2.78
CA SER A 2 -28.44 -13.67 -3.61
C SER A 2 -29.56 -12.64 -3.44
N LYS A 3 -29.20 -11.37 -3.22
CA LYS A 3 -30.19 -10.28 -3.12
C LYS A 3 -30.99 -10.15 -4.42
N LYS A 4 -32.28 -9.86 -4.32
CA LYS A 4 -33.12 -9.62 -5.50
C LYS A 4 -32.77 -8.28 -6.12
N ARG A 5 -32.64 -8.23 -7.45
CA ARG A 5 -32.39 -6.99 -8.18
C ARG A 5 -33.70 -6.28 -8.48
N VAL A 6 -33.71 -4.97 -8.25
CA VAL A 6 -34.87 -4.10 -8.37
C VAL A 6 -34.58 -3.01 -9.38
N ARG A 7 -35.44 -2.86 -10.39
CA ARG A 7 -35.35 -1.84 -11.45
C ARG A 7 -36.13 -0.57 -11.13
N GLY A 8 -37.14 -0.67 -10.27
CA GLY A 8 -37.97 0.47 -9.89
C GLY A 8 -39.12 0.09 -8.96
N LEU A 9 -40.06 1.02 -8.79
CA LEU A 9 -41.16 0.89 -7.81
C LEU A 9 -42.02 -0.36 -8.00
N PHE A 10 -42.28 -0.77 -9.25
CA PHE A 10 -43.09 -1.97 -9.52
C PHE A 10 -42.43 -3.26 -9.02
N ASP A 11 -41.11 -3.37 -9.12
CA ASP A 11 -40.37 -4.52 -8.59
C ASP A 11 -40.38 -4.54 -7.06
N ILE A 12 -40.41 -3.36 -6.41
CA ILE A 12 -40.47 -3.20 -4.96
C ILE A 12 -41.83 -3.65 -4.43
N VAL A 13 -42.93 -3.28 -5.10
CA VAL A 13 -44.29 -3.68 -4.69
C VAL A 13 -44.49 -5.20 -4.76
N GLY A 14 -43.72 -5.89 -5.61
CA GLY A 14 -43.71 -7.35 -5.71
C GLY A 14 -42.74 -8.07 -4.77
N LEU A 15 -42.14 -7.39 -3.79
CA LEU A 15 -41.27 -8.01 -2.78
C LEU A 15 -42.09 -8.60 -1.62
N ALA A 16 -41.64 -9.74 -1.10
CA ALA A 16 -42.17 -10.26 0.15
C ALA A 16 -41.63 -9.47 1.35
N ASP A 17 -42.41 -9.42 2.44
CA ASP A 17 -41.98 -8.76 3.67
C ASP A 17 -40.69 -9.39 4.21
N GLY A 18 -39.64 -8.57 4.38
CA GLY A 18 -38.32 -9.00 4.86
C GLY A 18 -37.36 -9.51 3.76
N GLU A 19 -37.72 -9.41 2.49
CA GLU A 19 -36.84 -9.79 1.38
C GLU A 19 -35.74 -8.74 1.14
N GLU A 20 -34.47 -9.15 1.21
CA GLU A 20 -33.33 -8.27 0.90
C GLU A 20 -33.20 -8.04 -0.61
N TRP A 21 -33.06 -6.77 -0.98
CA TRP A 21 -32.92 -6.37 -2.37
C TRP A 21 -31.76 -5.39 -2.59
N GLU A 22 -31.31 -5.30 -3.84
CA GLU A 22 -30.35 -4.33 -4.33
C GLU A 22 -30.88 -3.67 -5.61
N LEU A 23 -30.50 -2.42 -5.83
CA LEU A 23 -30.85 -1.72 -7.07
C LEU A 23 -30.06 -2.34 -8.23
N GLU A 24 -30.73 -2.59 -9.36
CA GLU A 24 -30.05 -3.10 -10.53
C GLU A 24 -29.03 -2.08 -11.06
N PRO A 25 -27.78 -2.50 -11.36
CA PRO A 25 -26.82 -1.61 -11.98
C PRO A 25 -27.26 -1.23 -13.41
N ASN A 26 -26.90 -0.02 -13.84
CA ASN A 26 -27.12 0.41 -15.22
C ASN A 26 -26.41 -0.54 -16.20
N SER A 27 -27.08 -0.86 -17.29
CA SER A 27 -26.65 -1.71 -18.39
C SER A 27 -27.19 -1.16 -19.72
N GLU A 28 -26.84 -1.78 -20.84
CA GLU A 28 -27.37 -1.38 -22.16
C GLU A 28 -28.89 -1.52 -22.26
N ASP A 29 -29.46 -2.47 -21.51
CA ASP A 29 -30.89 -2.82 -21.54
C ASP A 29 -31.69 -2.18 -20.39
N PHE A 30 -31.00 -1.57 -19.43
CA PHE A 30 -31.63 -0.94 -18.27
C PHE A 30 -30.81 0.24 -17.76
N VAL A 31 -31.41 1.42 -17.67
CA VAL A 31 -30.80 2.57 -17.01
C VAL A 31 -31.77 3.10 -15.97
N PHE A 32 -31.30 3.23 -14.73
CA PHE A 32 -32.11 3.72 -13.63
C PHE A 32 -32.69 5.11 -13.94
N GLY A 33 -34.00 5.27 -13.73
CA GLY A 33 -34.74 6.49 -14.07
C GLY A 33 -35.22 6.58 -15.52
N MET A 34 -34.83 5.65 -16.39
CA MET A 34 -35.49 5.48 -17.69
C MET A 34 -36.89 4.88 -17.47
N GLY A 35 -37.91 5.51 -18.01
CA GLY A 35 -39.30 5.07 -17.86
C GLY A 35 -39.58 3.74 -18.56
N MET A 36 -40.55 2.98 -18.06
CA MET A 36 -41.07 1.80 -18.75
C MET A 36 -41.67 2.23 -20.11
N GLY A 37 -41.23 1.58 -21.19
CA GLY A 37 -41.62 1.92 -22.56
C GLY A 37 -40.61 2.78 -23.32
N ALA A 38 -39.44 3.07 -22.74
CA ALA A 38 -38.31 3.60 -23.50
C ALA A 38 -37.92 2.64 -24.64
N THR A 39 -37.59 3.20 -25.80
CA THR A 39 -37.08 2.39 -26.92
C THR A 39 -35.70 1.85 -26.58
N GLU A 40 -35.34 0.70 -27.17
CA GLU A 40 -34.00 0.11 -27.01
C GLU A 40 -32.89 1.11 -27.37
N ASP A 41 -33.09 1.89 -28.43
CA ASP A 41 -32.16 2.96 -28.83
C ASP A 41 -32.00 4.04 -27.75
N ALA A 42 -33.09 4.46 -27.10
CA ALA A 42 -33.04 5.46 -26.05
C ALA A 42 -32.29 4.93 -24.82
N THR A 43 -32.56 3.70 -24.40
CA THR A 43 -31.85 3.05 -23.29
C THR A 43 -30.36 2.88 -23.60
N ARG A 44 -30.02 2.44 -24.81
CA ARG A 44 -28.63 2.33 -25.27
C ARG A 44 -27.91 3.68 -25.23
N TRP A 45 -28.54 4.76 -25.69
CA TRP A 45 -27.93 6.09 -25.65
C TRP A 45 -27.78 6.62 -24.22
N ALA A 46 -28.75 6.38 -23.35
CA ALA A 46 -28.67 6.74 -21.94
C ALA A 46 -27.50 6.01 -21.24
N TYR A 47 -27.33 4.71 -21.51
CA TYR A 47 -26.22 3.94 -20.96
C TYR A 47 -24.86 4.43 -21.48
N LYS A 48 -24.76 4.74 -22.77
CA LYS A 48 -23.54 5.34 -23.35
C LYS A 48 -23.21 6.69 -22.71
N GLY A 49 -24.22 7.54 -22.47
CA GLY A 49 -24.06 8.81 -21.77
C GLY A 49 -23.54 8.61 -20.35
N PHE A 50 -24.15 7.71 -19.59
CA PHE A 50 -23.70 7.32 -18.24
C PHE A 50 -22.24 6.84 -18.23
N CYS A 51 -21.87 5.93 -19.13
CA CYS A 51 -20.49 5.44 -19.26
C CYS A 51 -19.50 6.57 -19.53
N LEU A 52 -19.89 7.54 -20.37
CA LEU A 52 -19.07 8.70 -20.70
C LEU A 52 -18.86 9.62 -19.49
N GLU A 53 -19.90 9.91 -18.73
CA GLU A 53 -19.82 10.73 -17.50
C GLU A 53 -18.96 10.07 -16.43
N VAL A 54 -19.14 8.76 -16.21
CA VAL A 54 -18.29 7.96 -15.31
C VAL A 54 -16.84 8.01 -15.78
N GLY A 55 -16.60 7.80 -17.07
CA GLY A 55 -15.26 7.87 -17.66
C GLY A 55 -14.60 9.25 -17.47
N GLN A 56 -15.34 10.34 -17.66
CA GLN A 56 -14.84 11.70 -17.39
C GLN A 56 -14.51 11.91 -15.91
N SER A 57 -15.34 11.38 -15.01
CA SER A 57 -15.12 11.48 -13.56
C SER A 57 -13.87 10.74 -13.13
N ILE A 58 -13.67 9.51 -13.62
CA ILE A 58 -12.45 8.72 -13.39
C ILE A 58 -11.22 9.47 -13.91
N ARG A 59 -11.28 10.02 -15.14
CA ARG A 59 -10.17 10.80 -15.71
C ARG A 59 -9.83 12.04 -14.87
N LYS A 60 -10.83 12.76 -14.36
CA LYS A 60 -10.62 13.91 -13.46
C LYS A 60 -9.94 13.49 -12.16
N ILE A 61 -10.33 12.35 -11.57
CA ILE A 61 -9.69 11.79 -10.37
C ILE A 61 -8.25 11.39 -10.68
N ALA A 62 -8.03 10.68 -11.78
CA ALA A 62 -6.70 10.24 -12.21
C ALA A 62 -5.77 11.44 -12.49
N ALA A 63 -6.29 12.50 -13.14
CA ALA A 63 -5.54 13.72 -13.40
C ALA A 63 -5.18 14.49 -12.11
N LYS A 64 -6.05 14.48 -11.08
CA LYS A 64 -5.73 15.06 -9.76
C LYS A 64 -4.58 14.32 -9.05
N ASN A 65 -4.40 13.04 -9.36
CA ASN A 65 -3.34 12.21 -8.80
C ASN A 65 -2.09 12.16 -9.69
N SER A 66 -1.87 13.17 -10.54
CA SER A 66 -0.66 13.25 -11.36
C SER A 66 0.57 13.48 -10.49
N GLY A 67 1.41 12.44 -10.34
CA GLY A 67 2.67 12.49 -9.60
C GLY A 67 3.15 11.12 -9.16
N ARG A 68 4.39 11.03 -8.68
CA ARG A 68 4.88 9.81 -8.00
C ARG A 68 4.02 9.62 -6.73
N PRO A 69 3.49 8.41 -6.47
CA PRO A 69 2.77 8.14 -5.24
C PRO A 69 3.58 8.63 -4.03
N ARG A 70 2.93 9.34 -3.11
CA ARG A 70 3.59 9.73 -1.86
C ARG A 70 3.95 8.43 -1.15
N LYS A 71 5.25 8.22 -0.91
CA LYS A 71 5.72 7.13 -0.05
C LYS A 71 5.08 7.32 1.32
N GLU A 72 4.55 6.26 1.90
CA GLU A 72 4.04 6.33 3.26
C GLU A 72 5.19 6.58 4.25
N ALA A 73 4.84 6.89 5.50
CA ALA A 73 5.82 7.10 6.55
C ALA A 73 6.78 5.89 6.61
N TYR A 74 8.09 6.17 6.67
CA TYR A 74 9.15 5.17 6.79
C TYR A 74 9.36 4.22 5.58
N GLN A 75 8.70 4.44 4.44
CA GLN A 75 8.96 3.70 3.19
C GLN A 75 10.10 4.30 2.32
N SER A 76 10.88 5.22 2.89
CA SER A 76 12.07 5.79 2.25
C SER A 76 13.22 4.76 2.25
N TYR A 77 14.15 4.84 1.27
CA TYR A 77 15.33 3.98 1.30
C TYR A 77 16.21 4.25 2.53
N ASP A 78 16.21 5.50 3.01
CA ASP A 78 16.92 5.92 4.21
C ASP A 78 16.39 5.13 5.43
N CYS A 79 15.07 5.11 5.62
CA CYS A 79 14.41 4.32 6.67
C CYS A 79 14.63 2.82 6.50
N LEU A 80 14.46 2.27 5.29
CA LEU A 80 14.62 0.84 5.04
C LEU A 80 16.04 0.35 5.38
N ARG A 81 17.08 1.10 5.01
CA ARG A 81 18.46 0.77 5.37
C ARG A 81 18.67 0.79 6.88
N ALA A 82 18.13 1.80 7.55
CA ALA A 82 18.25 1.94 8.99
C ALA A 82 17.52 0.82 9.74
N LEU A 83 16.34 0.41 9.27
CA LEU A 83 15.57 -0.70 9.84
C LEU A 83 16.29 -2.04 9.70
N VAL A 84 16.82 -2.35 8.51
CA VAL A 84 17.57 -3.60 8.27
C VAL A 84 18.81 -3.68 9.16
N ILE A 85 19.56 -2.57 9.29
CA ILE A 85 20.72 -2.56 10.18
C ILE A 85 20.28 -2.67 11.64
N TRP A 86 19.22 -1.97 12.04
CA TRP A 86 18.68 -2.07 13.40
C TRP A 86 18.33 -3.51 13.75
N GLU A 87 17.63 -4.23 12.88
CA GLU A 87 17.28 -5.63 13.10
C GLU A 87 18.52 -6.52 13.23
N HIS A 88 19.50 -6.33 12.35
CA HIS A 88 20.77 -7.06 12.43
C HIS A 88 21.49 -6.81 13.76
N VAL A 89 21.53 -5.57 14.23
CA VAL A 89 22.12 -5.21 15.53
C VAL A 89 21.33 -5.87 16.67
N GLN A 90 20.00 -5.86 16.61
CA GLN A 90 19.17 -6.50 17.63
C GLN A 90 19.41 -8.01 17.70
N ARG A 91 19.58 -8.67 16.55
CA ARG A 91 19.68 -10.13 16.43
C ARG A 91 21.06 -10.69 16.74
N TYR A 92 22.12 -9.99 16.34
CA TYR A 92 23.48 -10.56 16.33
C TYR A 92 24.45 -9.85 17.27
N ILE A 93 24.11 -8.67 17.78
CA ILE A 93 25.04 -7.84 18.56
C ILE A 93 24.54 -7.69 20.01
N PRO A 94 25.33 -8.17 20.99
CA PRO A 94 25.05 -7.97 22.42
C PRO A 94 24.91 -6.49 22.78
N LYS A 95 24.01 -6.17 23.71
CA LYS A 95 23.65 -4.79 24.08
C LYS A 95 24.87 -3.96 24.49
N GLU A 96 25.82 -4.58 25.17
CA GLU A 96 27.03 -3.95 25.71
C GLU A 96 27.97 -3.44 24.63
N LEU A 97 27.90 -4.00 23.42
CA LEU A 97 28.78 -3.68 22.31
C LEU A 97 28.18 -2.66 21.33
N ARG A 98 26.89 -2.32 21.45
CA ARG A 98 26.16 -1.56 20.41
C ARG A 98 26.63 -0.12 20.26
N SER A 99 26.92 0.56 21.37
CA SER A 99 27.32 1.98 21.37
C SER A 99 28.69 2.23 20.72
N GLY A 100 29.57 1.22 20.69
CA GLY A 100 30.90 1.31 20.10
C GLY A 100 30.93 1.12 18.58
N ILE A 101 29.81 0.75 17.96
CA ILE A 101 29.80 0.33 16.55
C ILE A 101 29.52 1.51 15.63
N THR A 102 30.42 1.68 14.66
CA THR A 102 30.28 2.73 13.65
C THR A 102 29.29 2.33 12.56
N ASN A 103 28.57 3.32 12.02
CA ASN A 103 27.70 3.16 10.85
C ASN A 103 28.45 2.49 9.68
N ARG A 104 29.69 2.90 9.43
CA ARG A 104 30.54 2.35 8.36
C ARG A 104 30.82 0.86 8.52
N ALA A 105 31.05 0.39 9.74
CA ALA A 105 31.28 -1.03 10.00
C ALA A 105 30.02 -1.86 9.68
N LEU A 106 28.85 -1.40 10.13
CA LEU A 106 27.58 -2.07 9.85
C LEU A 106 27.22 -2.05 8.37
N ILE A 107 27.45 -0.93 7.68
CA ILE A 107 27.27 -0.85 6.22
C ILE A 107 28.16 -1.88 5.52
N LYS A 108 29.42 -2.01 5.94
CA LYS A 108 30.34 -3.00 5.35
C LYS A 108 29.83 -4.43 5.57
N ILE A 109 29.34 -4.76 6.76
CA ILE A 109 28.70 -6.06 7.03
C ILE A 109 27.52 -6.30 6.08
N MET A 110 26.67 -5.30 5.86
CA MET A 110 25.54 -5.40 4.93
C MET A 110 25.96 -5.52 3.45
N GLN A 111 27.07 -4.90 3.07
CA GLN A 111 27.63 -4.97 1.71
C GLN A 111 28.37 -6.28 1.42
N ASP A 112 28.99 -6.87 2.45
CA ASP A 112 29.80 -8.07 2.35
C ASP A 112 29.00 -9.35 2.60
N GLY A 113 27.88 -9.28 3.33
CA GLY A 113 27.06 -10.42 3.72
C GLY A 113 25.84 -10.70 2.83
N GLU A 114 25.33 -11.94 2.93
CA GLU A 114 23.96 -12.34 2.56
C GLU A 114 22.89 -11.78 3.51
N ALA A 115 23.25 -10.90 4.46
CA ALA A 115 22.42 -10.46 5.58
C ALA A 115 21.15 -9.66 5.21
N ALA A 116 20.88 -9.39 3.93
CA ALA A 116 19.59 -8.85 3.51
C ALA A 116 18.50 -9.92 3.30
N TYR A 117 18.76 -11.17 3.70
CA TYR A 117 17.81 -12.27 3.56
C TYR A 117 16.70 -12.33 4.64
N SER A 118 16.45 -11.26 5.39
CA SER A 118 15.53 -11.36 6.54
C SER A 118 14.60 -10.16 6.72
N LEU A 119 13.95 -9.68 5.67
CA LEU A 119 12.69 -8.94 5.83
C LEU A 119 11.79 -9.15 4.62
N GLY A 120 10.73 -9.95 4.80
CA GLY A 120 9.49 -10.01 4.01
C GLY A 120 9.56 -9.61 2.53
N GLY A 121 10.42 -10.25 1.74
CA GLY A 121 10.40 -10.11 0.27
C GLY A 121 11.30 -9.04 -0.34
N VAL A 122 12.22 -8.40 0.40
CA VAL A 122 13.25 -7.54 -0.22
C VAL A 122 14.31 -8.41 -0.89
N ARG A 123 14.09 -8.77 -2.15
CA ARG A 123 14.91 -9.73 -2.91
C ARG A 123 16.35 -9.30 -3.20
N ASN A 124 16.80 -8.07 -2.88
CA ASN A 124 18.10 -7.59 -3.33
C ASN A 124 18.86 -6.76 -2.28
N SER A 125 19.74 -7.40 -1.50
CA SER A 125 20.75 -6.72 -0.65
C SER A 125 21.53 -5.65 -1.42
N SER A 126 21.82 -5.92 -2.69
CA SER A 126 22.57 -5.07 -3.61
C SER A 126 21.87 -3.73 -3.91
N GLU A 127 20.55 -3.66 -3.76
CA GLU A 127 19.77 -2.46 -4.01
C GLU A 127 19.79 -1.52 -2.80
N LEU A 128 19.65 -2.09 -1.59
CA LEU A 128 19.76 -1.33 -0.36
C LEU A 128 21.21 -0.94 -0.08
N PHE A 129 22.17 -1.84 -0.25
CA PHE A 129 23.58 -1.60 0.08
C PHE A 129 24.52 -1.80 -1.12
N PRO A 130 24.45 -0.93 -2.14
CA PRO A 130 25.35 -1.01 -3.29
C PRO A 130 26.80 -0.69 -2.90
N LYS A 131 27.77 -1.51 -3.35
CA LYS A 131 29.20 -1.32 -3.04
C LYS A 131 29.79 0.00 -3.55
N ALA A 132 29.26 0.52 -4.66
CA ALA A 132 29.77 1.71 -5.33
C ALA A 132 29.18 3.05 -4.81
N SER A 133 28.30 3.04 -3.80
CA SER A 133 27.62 4.26 -3.37
C SER A 133 28.34 4.97 -2.23
N ALA A 134 28.76 6.21 -2.48
CA ALA A 134 29.36 7.10 -1.49
C ALA A 134 28.34 7.73 -0.51
N THR A 135 27.03 7.56 -0.74
CA THR A 135 25.98 8.28 0.00
C THR A 135 25.24 7.41 1.03
N ILE A 136 25.62 6.14 1.19
CA ILE A 136 24.94 5.19 2.08
C ILE A 136 25.02 5.65 3.54
N GLU A 137 26.16 6.15 3.99
CA GLU A 137 26.34 6.59 5.38
C GLU A 137 25.44 7.79 5.72
N THR A 138 25.31 8.73 4.79
CA THR A 138 24.37 9.86 4.90
C THR A 138 22.92 9.39 4.89
N SER A 139 22.59 8.43 4.02
CA SER A 139 21.26 7.82 3.95
C SER A 139 20.88 7.11 5.26
N LEU A 140 21.80 6.30 5.81
CA LEU A 140 21.63 5.64 7.09
C LEU A 140 21.44 6.63 8.24
N SER A 141 22.22 7.71 8.26
CA SER A 141 22.11 8.74 9.30
C SER A 141 20.75 9.45 9.26
N ARG A 142 20.21 9.72 8.07
CA ARG A 142 18.84 10.25 7.91
C ARG A 142 17.79 9.26 8.37
N GLY A 143 17.92 7.99 7.97
CA GLY A 143 17.01 6.91 8.38
C GLY A 143 16.99 6.72 9.89
N ARG A 144 18.15 6.72 10.55
CA ARG A 144 18.25 6.67 12.03
C ARG A 144 17.49 7.82 12.68
N LYS A 145 17.61 9.03 12.14
CA LYS A 145 16.88 10.20 12.66
C LYS A 145 15.37 10.08 12.46
N GLU A 146 14.92 9.61 11.30
CA GLU A 146 13.49 9.41 11.01
C GLU A 146 12.89 8.31 11.90
N LEU A 147 13.59 7.19 12.08
CA LEU A 147 13.19 6.07 12.91
C LEU A 147 13.53 6.25 14.41
N LYS A 148 14.08 7.39 14.81
CA LYS A 148 14.48 7.68 16.20
C LYS A 148 15.37 6.58 16.82
N ILE A 149 16.31 6.05 16.04
CA ILE A 149 17.30 5.07 16.51
C ILE A 149 18.39 5.80 17.27
N ASP A 150 18.56 5.47 18.55
CA ASP A 150 19.55 6.10 19.42
C ASP A 150 20.98 5.55 19.22
N GLU A 151 21.91 5.97 20.07
CA GLU A 151 23.31 5.53 20.04
C GLU A 151 23.49 4.05 20.42
N ASN A 152 22.56 3.49 21.21
CA ASN A 152 22.54 2.09 21.62
C ASN A 152 21.79 1.19 20.64
N TRP A 153 21.39 1.74 19.49
CA TRP A 153 20.56 1.08 18.48
C TRP A 153 19.19 0.64 18.98
N GLU A 154 18.61 1.35 19.95
CA GLU A 154 17.25 1.14 20.44
C GLU A 154 16.26 2.10 19.74
N SER A 155 15.04 1.64 19.48
CA SER A 155 13.97 2.44 18.88
C SER A 155 12.60 1.78 19.06
N GLU A 156 11.71 2.47 19.78
CA GLU A 156 10.28 2.09 19.88
C GLU A 156 9.56 2.13 18.53
N VAL A 157 10.03 2.98 17.59
CA VAL A 157 9.41 3.10 16.26
C VAL A 157 9.68 1.83 15.46
N CYS A 158 10.92 1.33 15.49
CA CYS A 158 11.29 0.08 14.83
C CYS A 158 10.55 -1.12 15.41
N GLU A 159 10.43 -1.19 16.74
CA GLU A 159 9.69 -2.26 17.42
C GLU A 159 8.23 -2.32 16.97
N LYS A 160 7.53 -1.17 17.01
CA LYS A 160 6.14 -1.06 16.54
C LYS A 160 5.99 -1.40 15.06
N LEU A 161 6.95 -0.99 14.23
CA LEU A 161 6.93 -1.32 12.80
C LEU A 161 6.96 -2.83 12.61
N ILE A 162 7.87 -3.54 13.27
CA ILE A 162 8.01 -5.01 13.14
C ILE A 162 6.78 -5.74 13.70
N GLU A 163 6.24 -5.31 14.83
CA GLU A 163 5.00 -5.88 15.38
C GLU A 163 3.79 -5.69 14.44
N SER A 164 3.76 -4.59 13.70
CA SER A 164 2.66 -4.29 12.75
C SER A 164 2.73 -5.06 11.44
N TYR A 165 3.90 -5.61 11.09
CA TYR A 165 4.01 -6.48 9.92
C TYR A 165 3.41 -7.85 10.26
N PRO A 166 2.43 -8.35 9.48
CA PRO A 166 1.95 -9.71 9.67
C PRO A 166 3.14 -10.64 9.50
N GLN A 167 3.51 -11.34 10.58
CA GLN A 167 4.49 -12.41 10.51
C GLN A 167 3.92 -13.47 9.58
N THR A 168 4.29 -13.45 8.31
CA THR A 168 4.16 -14.62 7.45
C THR A 168 5.14 -15.65 7.96
N THR A 169 4.69 -16.42 8.94
CA THR A 169 5.35 -17.67 9.36
C THR A 169 5.15 -18.70 8.26
N GLU A 170 6.29 -19.10 7.70
CA GLU A 170 6.63 -20.30 6.89
C GLU A 170 6.24 -20.34 5.40
#